data_AF-A0A7X2T0Z6-F1
#
_entry.id   AF-A0A7X2T0Z6-F1
#
_cell.length_a   1.000
_cell.length_b   1.000
_cell.length_c   1.000
_cell.angle_alpha   90.00
_cell.angle_beta   90.00
_cell.angle_gamma   90.00
#
_symmetry.space_group_name_H-M   'P 1'
#
loop_
_entity.id
_entity.type
_entity.pdbx_description
1 polymer ?
#
loop_
_entity_poly.entity_id
_entity_poly.type
_entity_poly.pdbx_seq_one_letter_code
_entity_poly.pdbx_strand_id
1 'polypeptide(L)'
;MNNEFLKKYAELAVKIGVNIQKKQTLVINSPVECAEFTRLVTEYAYKAGAKEVFVNWNDEICNKLTYLHADESIFNTVPQWLVDRQLSFVHDGAAFLSISASDPELLKDVNPERIAKKNKNSSIALKEFNEKLMANENSWSVISIPTKAWATKVFRNESSEEAVEKLWDAIFKIVRVDKENPVEAWNQHIANLAKKTSYLNDKKFKKLHYTNSLGTDLWIELPKDHIWAGGADNVQGTDVKFIANMPTEEIFTLPDKNGVNGIVYSALPLNYGGNLVTNFSMTFKDGKAVDCTAETGIETLKHILDTDEGSRRLGEVALVPYDSPISNSKIIFFNTLFDENASCHLALGKAYPSCIKNGENMSDEELSNHGVNDSLNHVDFMVGTKDLNITGITENGEEIQIFKEGNWAF
;
A
#
# COMPACT_ATOMS: atom_id res chain seq x y z
N MET A 1 28.08 -1.79 -1.03
CA MET A 1 26.95 -1.69 -0.06
C MET A 1 27.37 -0.94 1.20
N ASN A 2 26.66 0.15 1.55
CA ASN A 2 26.99 1.00 2.71
C ASN A 2 26.44 0.40 4.02
N ASN A 3 27.29 -0.26 4.78
CA ASN A 3 26.93 -0.91 6.06
C ASN A 3 26.35 0.06 7.10
N GLU A 4 26.67 1.35 7.03
CA GLU A 4 26.08 2.36 7.92
C GLU A 4 24.61 2.62 7.58
N PHE A 5 24.27 2.67 6.29
CA PHE A 5 22.89 2.88 5.83
C PHE A 5 22.00 1.69 6.18
N LEU A 6 22.48 0.45 6.06
CA LEU A 6 21.74 -0.72 6.52
C LEU A 6 21.40 -0.66 8.02
N LYS A 7 22.36 -0.24 8.84
CA LYS A 7 22.16 -0.06 10.28
C LYS A 7 21.14 1.03 10.59
N LYS A 8 21.26 2.18 9.92
CA LYS A 8 20.29 3.28 10.02
C LYS A 8 18.89 2.85 9.60
N TYR A 9 18.76 2.08 8.53
CA TYR A 9 17.47 1.58 8.07
C TYR A 9 16.85 0.56 9.02
N ALA A 10 17.64 -0.36 9.56
CA ALA A 10 17.18 -1.30 10.58
C ALA A 10 16.72 -0.59 11.86
N GLU A 11 17.47 0.42 12.32
CA GLU A 11 17.07 1.27 13.45
C GLU A 11 15.76 2.01 13.17
N LEU A 12 15.61 2.56 11.97
CA LEU A 12 14.43 3.28 11.53
C LEU A 12 13.19 2.38 11.48
N ALA A 13 13.30 1.18 10.90
CA ALA A 13 12.20 0.20 10.88
C ALA A 13 11.71 -0.16 12.29
N VAL A 14 12.64 -0.25 13.26
CA VAL A 14 12.34 -0.59 14.65
C VAL A 14 11.75 0.58 15.44
N LYS A 15 12.34 1.78 15.32
CA LYS A 15 11.99 2.95 16.15
C LYS A 15 10.86 3.80 15.58
N ILE A 16 10.71 3.82 14.26
CA ILE A 16 9.71 4.63 13.56
C ILE A 16 8.67 3.75 12.89
N GLY A 17 9.10 2.72 12.16
CA GLY A 17 8.20 1.78 11.47
C GLY A 17 7.23 1.10 12.42
N VAL A 18 7.68 0.08 13.15
CA VAL A 18 6.84 -0.59 14.17
C VAL A 18 6.78 0.15 15.51
N ASN A 19 7.72 1.08 15.75
CA ASN A 19 7.93 1.78 17.01
C ASN A 19 7.85 0.82 18.21
N ILE A 20 8.80 -0.12 18.28
CA ILE A 20 8.77 -1.18 19.30
C ILE A 20 8.81 -0.58 20.72
N GLN A 21 7.87 -1.00 21.57
CA GLN A 21 7.81 -0.58 22.97
C GLN A 21 8.66 -1.49 23.86
N LYS A 22 9.07 -0.95 25.03
CA LYS A 22 9.82 -1.75 26.02
C LYS A 22 9.00 -2.96 26.45
N LYS A 23 9.65 -4.13 26.47
CA LYS A 23 9.06 -5.43 26.80
C LYS A 23 7.97 -5.92 25.83
N GLN A 24 7.83 -5.31 24.66
CA GLN A 24 6.94 -5.80 23.61
C GLN A 24 7.63 -6.89 22.79
N THR A 25 6.85 -7.86 22.28
CA THR A 25 7.34 -8.86 21.33
C THR A 25 7.32 -8.27 19.91
N LEU A 26 8.36 -8.51 19.11
CA LEU A 26 8.39 -8.18 17.70
C LEU A 26 8.32 -9.47 16.86
N VAL A 27 7.35 -9.56 15.96
CA VAL A 27 7.23 -10.62 14.95
C VAL A 27 7.71 -10.08 13.63
N ILE A 28 8.75 -10.68 13.04
CA ILE A 28 9.30 -10.29 11.73
C ILE A 28 8.95 -11.36 10.70
N ASN A 29 8.14 -11.02 9.70
CA ASN A 29 7.96 -11.83 8.49
C ASN A 29 9.06 -11.47 7.49
N SER A 30 9.93 -12.41 7.14
CA SER A 30 11.09 -12.12 6.30
C SER A 30 11.41 -13.24 5.31
N PRO A 31 11.65 -12.92 4.02
CA PRO A 31 12.25 -13.85 3.08
C PRO A 31 13.64 -14.28 3.57
N VAL A 32 14.02 -15.54 3.34
CA VAL A 32 15.35 -16.07 3.71
C VAL A 32 16.48 -15.32 3.01
N GLU A 33 16.22 -14.77 1.82
CA GLU A 33 17.12 -13.91 1.05
C GLU A 33 17.46 -12.61 1.79
N CYS A 34 16.59 -12.17 2.69
CA CYS A 34 16.73 -10.94 3.47
C CYS A 34 17.45 -11.16 4.82
N ALA A 35 17.98 -12.37 5.07
CA ALA A 35 18.37 -12.77 6.42
C ALA A 35 19.43 -11.88 7.09
N GLU A 36 20.38 -11.32 6.33
CA GLU A 36 21.39 -10.42 6.89
C GLU A 36 20.79 -9.14 7.46
N PHE A 37 19.85 -8.52 6.72
CA PHE A 37 19.17 -7.33 7.18
C PHE A 37 18.22 -7.62 8.35
N THR A 38 17.52 -8.76 8.32
CA THR A 38 16.63 -9.19 9.42
C THR A 38 17.38 -9.41 10.73
N ARG A 39 18.63 -9.89 10.67
CA ARG A 39 19.50 -9.98 11.86
C ARG A 39 19.85 -8.59 12.41
N LEU A 40 20.08 -7.60 11.54
CA LEU A 40 20.27 -6.21 11.98
C LEU A 40 19.00 -5.65 12.65
N VAL A 41 17.83 -5.82 12.03
CA VAL A 41 16.54 -5.41 12.64
C VAL A 41 16.37 -6.05 14.02
N THR A 42 16.65 -7.35 14.13
CA THR A 42 16.59 -8.10 15.40
C THR A 42 17.52 -7.50 16.46
N GLU A 43 18.77 -7.18 16.09
CA GLU A 43 19.74 -6.53 16.98
C GLU A 43 19.20 -5.17 17.48
N TYR A 44 18.68 -4.33 16.58
CA TYR A 44 18.14 -3.02 16.95
C TYR A 44 16.85 -3.10 17.77
N ALA A 45 15.99 -4.10 17.52
CA ALA A 45 14.79 -4.35 18.32
C ALA A 45 15.14 -4.69 19.78
N TYR A 46 16.11 -5.60 20.01
CA TYR A 46 16.59 -5.89 21.36
C TYR A 46 17.26 -4.68 22.02
N LYS A 47 18.04 -3.90 21.28
CA LYS A 47 18.62 -2.62 21.78
C LYS A 47 17.54 -1.59 22.16
N ALA A 48 16.40 -1.59 21.47
CA ALA A 48 15.25 -0.76 21.77
C ALA A 48 14.41 -1.27 22.96
N GLY A 49 14.70 -2.49 23.44
CA GLY A 49 14.07 -3.06 24.63
C GLY A 49 12.96 -4.07 24.35
N ALA A 50 12.91 -4.65 23.15
CA ALA A 50 12.02 -5.77 22.84
C ALA A 50 12.21 -6.92 23.86
N LYS A 51 11.12 -7.53 24.30
CA LYS A 51 11.15 -8.72 25.18
C LYS A 51 11.64 -9.94 24.40
N GLU A 52 11.12 -10.09 23.19
CA GLU A 52 11.37 -11.22 22.30
C GLU A 52 11.26 -10.73 20.86
N VAL A 53 12.10 -11.29 19.99
CA VAL A 53 11.99 -11.13 18.54
C VAL A 53 11.79 -12.51 17.94
N PHE A 54 10.61 -12.74 17.35
CA PHE A 54 10.29 -13.96 16.62
C PHE A 54 10.43 -13.69 15.12
N VAL A 55 11.20 -14.51 14.41
CA VAL A 55 11.35 -14.38 12.96
C VAL A 55 10.62 -15.51 12.24
N ASN A 56 9.60 -15.15 11.49
CA ASN A 56 8.86 -16.04 10.60
C ASN A 56 9.51 -16.01 9.20
N TRP A 57 10.43 -16.94 8.96
CA TRP A 57 11.08 -17.08 7.67
C TRP A 57 10.14 -17.63 6.60
N ASN A 58 10.20 -17.05 5.40
CA ASN A 58 9.60 -17.62 4.20
C ASN A 58 10.65 -17.80 3.10
N ASP A 59 10.47 -18.82 2.28
CA ASP A 59 11.32 -19.09 1.12
C ASP A 59 10.40 -19.18 -0.10
N GLU A 60 10.56 -18.22 -1.02
CA GLU A 60 9.68 -18.09 -2.17
C GLU A 60 9.87 -19.25 -3.17
N ILE A 61 11.08 -19.81 -3.26
CA ILE A 61 11.39 -20.96 -4.10
C ILE A 61 10.69 -22.22 -3.56
N CYS A 62 10.76 -22.47 -2.25
CA CYS A 62 10.00 -23.56 -1.62
C CYS A 62 8.49 -23.38 -1.80
N ASN A 63 8.00 -22.14 -1.72
CA ASN A 63 6.59 -21.83 -1.99
C ASN A 63 6.22 -22.15 -3.45
N LYS A 64 7.05 -21.77 -4.43
CA LYS A 64 6.85 -22.12 -5.85
C LYS A 64 6.83 -23.64 -6.04
N LEU A 65 7.76 -24.38 -5.46
CA LEU A 65 7.79 -25.85 -5.53
C LEU A 65 6.54 -26.49 -4.94
N THR A 66 6.04 -25.95 -3.82
CA THR A 66 4.77 -26.38 -3.23
C THR A 66 3.63 -26.21 -4.23
N TYR A 67 3.52 -25.05 -4.87
CA TYR A 67 2.50 -24.81 -5.89
C TYR A 67 2.60 -25.73 -7.11
N LEU A 68 3.83 -26.05 -7.53
CA LEU A 68 4.07 -26.91 -8.70
C LEU A 68 3.80 -28.39 -8.41
N HIS A 69 4.11 -28.87 -7.20
CA HIS A 69 4.23 -30.31 -6.96
C HIS A 69 3.38 -30.86 -5.83
N ALA A 70 2.87 -30.03 -4.92
CA ALA A 70 2.12 -30.53 -3.78
C ALA A 70 0.76 -31.10 -4.18
N ASP A 71 0.23 -31.95 -3.29
CA ASP A 71 -1.10 -32.53 -3.42
C ASP A 71 -2.18 -31.44 -3.40
N GLU A 72 -3.25 -31.63 -4.19
CA GLU A 72 -4.29 -30.60 -4.35
C GLU A 72 -5.02 -30.27 -3.03
N SER A 73 -5.10 -31.22 -2.09
CA SER A 73 -5.77 -31.05 -0.80
C SER A 73 -5.13 -29.95 0.08
N ILE A 74 -3.83 -29.71 -0.07
CA ILE A 74 -3.11 -28.73 0.77
C ILE A 74 -3.48 -27.28 0.44
N PHE A 75 -4.03 -27.01 -0.75
CA PHE A 75 -4.51 -25.68 -1.11
C PHE A 75 -5.92 -25.39 -0.57
N ASN A 76 -6.60 -26.42 -0.06
CA ASN A 76 -7.96 -26.34 0.49
C ASN A 76 -7.99 -26.24 2.02
N THR A 77 -6.84 -26.38 2.68
CA THR A 77 -6.77 -26.45 4.15
C THR A 77 -5.65 -25.57 4.68
N VAL A 78 -5.91 -24.91 5.80
CA VAL A 78 -4.90 -24.19 6.58
C VAL A 78 -4.76 -24.90 7.91
N PRO A 79 -3.57 -25.42 8.25
CA PRO A 79 -3.35 -26.06 9.53
C PRO A 79 -3.69 -25.12 10.71
N GLN A 80 -4.51 -25.58 11.65
CA GLN A 80 -5.00 -24.76 12.77
C GLN A 80 -3.85 -24.15 13.60
N TRP A 81 -2.76 -24.89 13.78
CA TRP A 81 -1.60 -24.40 14.54
C TRP A 81 -0.96 -23.15 13.94
N LEU A 82 -1.08 -22.91 12.63
CA LEU A 82 -0.61 -21.68 11.99
C LEU A 82 -1.48 -20.49 12.39
N VAL A 83 -2.80 -20.71 12.45
CA VAL A 83 -3.77 -19.69 12.88
C VAL A 83 -3.54 -19.35 14.35
N ASP A 84 -3.48 -20.37 15.20
CA ASP A 84 -3.29 -20.22 16.66
C ASP A 84 -2.00 -19.44 16.96
N ARG A 85 -0.92 -19.72 16.22
CA ARG A 85 0.35 -19.00 16.35
C ARG A 85 0.23 -17.50 16.03
N GLN A 86 -0.50 -17.14 14.98
CA GLN A 86 -0.65 -15.73 14.62
C GLN A 86 -1.55 -15.00 15.62
N LEU A 87 -2.66 -15.63 16.01
CA LEU A 87 -3.58 -15.06 17.00
C LEU A 87 -2.93 -14.91 18.37
N SER A 88 -2.08 -15.85 18.79
CA SER A 88 -1.37 -15.72 20.08
C SER A 88 -0.49 -14.47 20.12
N PHE A 89 0.22 -14.15 19.03
CA PHE A 89 1.04 -12.93 18.98
C PHE A 89 0.19 -11.66 19.01
N VAL A 90 -0.91 -11.65 18.27
CA VAL A 90 -1.85 -10.52 18.23
C VAL A 90 -2.44 -10.26 19.60
N HIS A 91 -2.99 -11.30 20.25
CA HIS A 91 -3.62 -11.19 21.57
C HIS A 91 -2.61 -10.81 22.67
N ASP A 92 -1.34 -11.17 22.53
CA ASP A 92 -0.26 -10.76 23.44
C ASP A 92 0.27 -9.32 23.17
N GLY A 93 -0.29 -8.60 22.20
CA GLY A 93 0.09 -7.21 21.90
C GLY A 93 1.43 -7.07 21.16
N ALA A 94 1.84 -8.09 20.39
CA ALA A 94 3.07 -8.03 19.61
C ALA A 94 3.03 -6.92 18.54
N ALA A 95 4.20 -6.43 18.12
CA ALA A 95 4.37 -5.62 16.93
C ALA A 95 4.74 -6.49 15.72
N PHE A 96 4.35 -6.10 14.52
CA PHE A 96 4.55 -6.91 13.29
C PHE A 96 5.36 -6.14 12.24
N LEU A 97 6.52 -6.66 11.84
CA LEU A 97 7.30 -6.11 10.73
C LEU A 97 7.30 -7.11 9.57
N SER A 98 6.96 -6.67 8.37
CA SER A 98 7.01 -7.48 7.16
C SER A 98 8.03 -6.90 6.19
N ILE A 99 8.97 -7.75 5.74
CA ILE A 99 9.92 -7.39 4.68
C ILE A 99 9.38 -7.92 3.35
N SER A 100 8.86 -7.01 2.52
CA SER A 100 8.35 -7.31 1.19
C SER A 100 9.47 -7.23 0.15
N ALA A 101 9.88 -8.36 -0.41
CA ALA A 101 11.01 -8.41 -1.35
C ALA A 101 10.90 -9.54 -2.39
N SER A 102 9.68 -9.96 -2.70
CA SER A 102 9.40 -11.10 -3.58
C SER A 102 9.81 -10.83 -5.03
N ASP A 103 10.17 -11.89 -5.75
CA ASP A 103 10.31 -11.87 -7.21
C ASP A 103 8.92 -11.64 -7.88
N PRO A 104 8.73 -10.53 -8.61
CA PRO A 104 7.45 -10.21 -9.26
C PRO A 104 7.00 -11.22 -10.32
N GLU A 105 7.90 -12.05 -10.83
CA GLU A 105 7.60 -13.05 -11.87
C GLU A 105 7.60 -14.51 -11.36
N LEU A 106 7.82 -14.72 -10.07
CA LEU A 106 8.13 -16.05 -9.53
C LEU A 106 7.09 -17.11 -9.91
N LEU A 107 5.82 -16.77 -9.79
CA LEU A 107 4.69 -17.69 -9.91
C LEU A 107 4.10 -17.75 -11.34
N LYS A 108 4.77 -17.19 -12.36
CA LYS A 108 4.23 -17.15 -13.74
C LYS A 108 3.93 -18.53 -14.35
N ASP A 109 4.65 -19.56 -13.91
CA ASP A 109 4.48 -20.94 -14.41
C ASP A 109 3.55 -21.79 -13.52
N VAL A 110 2.96 -21.21 -12.48
CA VAL A 110 2.11 -21.92 -11.52
C VAL A 110 0.66 -21.90 -11.99
N ASN A 111 -0.07 -23.00 -11.75
CA ASN A 111 -1.52 -23.05 -11.96
C ASN A 111 -2.23 -21.95 -11.14
N PRO A 112 -2.89 -20.96 -11.78
CA PRO A 112 -3.57 -19.87 -11.10
C PRO A 112 -4.66 -20.33 -10.11
N GLU A 113 -5.33 -21.45 -10.38
CA GLU A 113 -6.37 -21.98 -9.48
C GLU A 113 -5.80 -22.39 -8.12
N ARG A 114 -4.57 -22.92 -8.08
CA ARG A 114 -3.91 -23.31 -6.83
C ARG A 114 -3.56 -22.08 -5.99
N ILE A 115 -3.10 -21.01 -6.65
CA ILE A 115 -2.84 -19.71 -6.01
C ILE A 115 -4.14 -19.16 -5.43
N ALA A 116 -5.21 -19.10 -6.24
CA ALA A 116 -6.50 -18.59 -5.82
C ALA A 116 -7.09 -19.37 -4.63
N LYS A 117 -7.05 -20.71 -4.67
CA LYS A 117 -7.48 -21.58 -3.55
C LYS A 117 -6.69 -21.29 -2.28
N LYS A 118 -5.36 -21.26 -2.37
CA LYS A 118 -4.50 -21.03 -1.20
C LYS A 118 -4.73 -19.64 -0.59
N ASN A 119 -4.81 -18.60 -1.44
CA ASN A 119 -5.08 -17.24 -0.99
C ASN A 119 -6.45 -17.16 -0.30
N LYS A 120 -7.52 -17.66 -0.95
CA LYS A 120 -8.87 -17.67 -0.38
C LYS A 120 -8.93 -18.36 0.98
N ASN A 121 -8.39 -19.57 1.09
CA ASN A 121 -8.45 -20.33 2.34
C ASN A 121 -7.57 -19.71 3.43
N SER A 122 -6.43 -19.11 3.07
CA SER A 122 -5.60 -18.36 4.02
C SER A 122 -6.31 -17.10 4.53
N SER A 123 -6.96 -16.34 3.66
CA SER A 123 -7.74 -15.15 4.05
C SER A 123 -8.89 -15.49 4.98
N ILE A 124 -9.58 -16.62 4.75
CA ILE A 124 -10.65 -17.10 5.64
C ILE A 124 -10.06 -17.52 7.00
N ALA A 125 -9.00 -18.33 7.00
CA ALA A 125 -8.41 -18.86 8.23
C ALA A 125 -7.75 -17.78 9.09
N LEU A 126 -7.17 -16.75 8.48
CA LEU A 126 -6.50 -15.63 9.14
C LEU A 126 -7.38 -14.37 9.21
N LYS A 127 -8.70 -14.51 9.03
CA LYS A 127 -9.63 -13.37 9.00
C LYS A 127 -9.48 -12.49 10.24
N GLU A 128 -9.54 -13.07 11.44
CA GLU A 128 -9.40 -12.32 12.70
C GLU A 128 -8.03 -11.62 12.78
N PHE A 129 -6.94 -12.32 12.44
CA PHE A 129 -5.60 -11.73 12.43
C PHE A 129 -5.53 -10.48 11.53
N ASN A 130 -6.06 -10.58 10.32
CA ASN A 130 -6.06 -9.49 9.36
C ASN A 130 -6.95 -8.32 9.83
N GLU A 131 -8.16 -8.61 10.33
CA GLU A 131 -9.08 -7.58 10.85
C GLU A 131 -8.44 -6.79 12.01
N LYS A 132 -7.73 -7.47 12.91
CA LYS A 132 -7.05 -6.82 14.04
C LYS A 132 -5.89 -5.92 13.61
N LEU A 133 -5.07 -6.35 12.64
CA LEU A 133 -4.02 -5.50 12.08
C LEU A 133 -4.59 -4.30 11.31
N MET A 134 -5.63 -4.51 10.50
CA MET A 134 -6.30 -3.44 9.76
C MET A 134 -6.98 -2.42 10.68
N ALA A 135 -7.48 -2.86 11.84
CA ALA A 135 -8.02 -1.99 12.89
C ALA A 135 -6.92 -1.32 13.75
N ASN A 136 -5.64 -1.53 13.41
CA ASN A 136 -4.48 -1.04 14.15
C ASN A 136 -4.47 -1.46 15.63
N GLU A 137 -5.02 -2.63 15.99
CA GLU A 137 -4.95 -3.16 17.36
C GLU A 137 -3.50 -3.41 17.81
N ASN A 138 -2.62 -3.69 16.85
CA ASN A 138 -1.18 -3.87 17.02
C ASN A 138 -0.44 -2.93 16.08
N SER A 139 0.76 -2.47 16.45
CA SER A 139 1.61 -1.77 15.48
C SER A 139 2.11 -2.74 14.43
N TRP A 140 2.06 -2.32 13.17
CA TRP A 140 2.54 -3.10 12.04
C TRP A 140 3.29 -2.22 11.05
N SER A 141 4.26 -2.77 10.33
CA SER A 141 5.00 -2.02 9.34
C SER A 141 5.46 -2.93 8.20
N VAL A 142 5.34 -2.44 6.97
CA VAL A 142 5.86 -3.07 5.76
C VAL A 142 7.03 -2.25 5.27
N ILE A 143 8.16 -2.93 5.08
CA ILE A 143 9.38 -2.37 4.54
C ILE A 143 9.86 -3.26 3.39
N SER A 144 10.78 -2.75 2.57
CA SER A 144 11.35 -3.53 1.48
C SER A 144 12.86 -3.34 1.40
N ILE A 145 13.55 -4.41 0.98
CA ILE A 145 14.97 -4.42 0.66
C ILE A 145 15.17 -5.17 -0.66
N PRO A 146 16.19 -4.84 -1.47
CA PRO A 146 16.39 -5.49 -2.75
C PRO A 146 16.77 -6.97 -2.57
N THR A 147 16.10 -7.84 -3.30
CA THR A 147 16.58 -9.19 -3.61
C THR A 147 17.18 -9.20 -5.00
N LYS A 148 18.01 -10.20 -5.30
CA LYS A 148 18.64 -10.34 -6.63
C LYS A 148 17.59 -10.40 -7.74
N ALA A 149 16.56 -11.23 -7.56
CA ALA A 149 15.50 -11.41 -8.55
C ALA A 149 14.70 -10.12 -8.78
N TRP A 150 14.28 -9.45 -7.69
CA TRP A 150 13.57 -8.18 -7.78
C TRP A 150 14.41 -7.08 -8.46
N ALA A 151 15.67 -6.93 -8.04
CA ALA A 151 16.56 -5.93 -8.61
C ALA A 151 16.80 -6.13 -10.11
N THR A 152 17.04 -7.36 -10.56
CA THR A 152 17.20 -7.69 -11.98
C THR A 152 15.93 -7.43 -12.79
N LYS A 153 14.74 -7.58 -12.18
CA LYS A 153 13.47 -7.23 -12.83
C LYS A 153 13.32 -5.72 -13.04
N VAL A 154 13.74 -4.92 -12.06
CA VAL A 154 13.72 -3.45 -12.10
C VAL A 154 14.77 -2.92 -13.10
N PHE A 155 16.00 -3.44 -13.05
CA PHE A 155 17.13 -2.99 -13.86
C PHE A 155 17.60 -4.06 -14.85
N ARG A 156 16.73 -4.41 -15.81
CA ARG A 156 16.94 -5.56 -16.73
C ARG A 156 18.17 -5.49 -17.63
N ASN A 157 18.75 -4.30 -17.80
CA ASN A 157 19.89 -4.07 -18.69
C ASN A 157 21.23 -4.08 -17.95
N GLU A 158 21.22 -4.34 -16.63
CA GLU A 158 22.39 -4.29 -15.76
C GLU A 158 22.82 -5.70 -15.34
N SER A 159 24.06 -5.86 -14.87
CA SER A 159 24.44 -7.09 -14.16
C SER A 159 23.62 -7.22 -12.87
N SER A 160 23.50 -8.44 -12.34
CA SER A 160 22.69 -8.66 -11.15
C SER A 160 23.21 -7.95 -9.90
N GLU A 161 24.53 -7.79 -9.81
CA GLU A 161 25.22 -7.08 -8.74
C GLU A 161 24.96 -5.57 -8.85
N GLU A 162 25.13 -4.98 -10.04
CA GLU A 162 24.83 -3.57 -10.30
C GLU A 162 23.35 -3.25 -10.10
N ALA A 163 22.45 -4.15 -10.50
CA ALA A 163 21.02 -4.00 -10.29
C ALA A 163 20.68 -3.91 -8.80
N VAL A 164 21.27 -4.78 -7.96
CA VAL A 164 21.07 -4.76 -6.50
C VAL A 164 21.63 -3.48 -5.89
N GLU A 165 22.81 -3.02 -6.33
CA GLU A 165 23.39 -1.76 -5.85
C GLU A 165 22.52 -0.55 -6.22
N LYS A 166 22.06 -0.46 -7.48
CA LYS A 166 21.16 0.61 -7.93
C LYS A 166 19.85 0.62 -7.18
N LEU A 167 19.28 -0.56 -6.88
CA LEU A 167 18.04 -0.65 -6.13
C LEU A 167 18.23 -0.25 -4.65
N TRP A 168 19.36 -0.64 -4.03
CA TRP A 168 19.72 -0.16 -2.70
C TRP A 168 19.86 1.36 -2.65
N ASP A 169 20.56 1.95 -3.61
CA ASP A 169 20.76 3.41 -3.68
C ASP A 169 19.44 4.17 -3.83
N ALA A 170 18.50 3.63 -4.62
CA ALA A 170 17.16 4.17 -4.73
C ALA A 170 16.41 4.06 -3.39
N ILE A 171 16.38 2.87 -2.78
CA ILE A 171 15.68 2.61 -1.52
C ILE A 171 16.21 3.50 -0.40
N PHE A 172 17.53 3.61 -0.22
CA PHE A 172 18.10 4.43 0.86
C PHE A 172 17.71 5.91 0.78
N LYS A 173 17.63 6.47 -0.44
CA LYS A 173 17.15 7.84 -0.63
C LYS A 173 15.66 7.97 -0.35
N ILE A 174 14.87 7.03 -0.86
CA ILE A 174 13.41 6.99 -0.70
C ILE A 174 13.02 6.88 0.78
N VAL A 175 13.66 6.00 1.54
CA VAL A 175 13.42 5.83 2.98
C VAL A 175 14.20 6.83 3.83
N ARG A 176 14.80 7.88 3.24
CA ARG A 176 15.49 9.00 3.91
C ARG A 176 16.67 8.59 4.79
N VAL A 177 17.27 7.43 4.50
CA VAL A 177 18.44 6.90 5.21
C VAL A 177 19.74 7.59 4.79
N ASP A 178 19.73 8.26 3.63
CA ASP A 178 20.80 9.13 3.13
C ASP A 178 20.99 10.41 3.98
N LYS A 179 20.04 10.74 4.85
CA LYS A 179 20.11 11.91 5.74
C LYS A 179 21.04 11.66 6.93
N GLU A 180 21.58 12.75 7.49
CA GLU A 180 22.46 12.70 8.66
C GLU A 180 21.75 12.02 9.85
N ASN A 181 20.49 12.41 10.11
CA ASN A 181 19.60 11.82 11.10
C ASN A 181 18.29 11.36 10.44
N PRO A 182 18.21 10.08 9.98
CA PRO A 182 17.01 9.54 9.33
C PRO A 182 15.76 9.57 10.20
N VAL A 183 15.91 9.35 11.51
CA VAL A 183 14.79 9.38 12.46
C VAL A 183 14.15 10.77 12.50
N GLU A 184 14.97 11.82 12.60
CA GLU A 184 14.49 13.20 12.58
C GLU A 184 13.89 13.58 11.22
N ALA A 185 14.50 13.14 10.12
CA ALA A 185 13.94 13.35 8.78
C ALA A 185 12.55 12.72 8.63
N TRP A 186 12.33 11.54 9.21
CA TRP A 186 11.01 10.90 9.27
C TRP A 186 10.03 11.63 10.17
N ASN A 187 10.44 12.07 11.37
CA ASN A 187 9.58 12.87 12.23
C ASN A 187 9.07 14.13 11.53
N GLN A 188 9.94 14.83 10.78
CA GLN A 188 9.58 16.00 9.99
C GLN A 188 8.63 15.64 8.83
N HIS A 189 8.90 14.54 8.14
CA HIS A 189 8.03 14.04 7.07
C HIS A 189 6.63 13.71 7.57
N ILE A 190 6.53 12.94 8.66
CA ILE A 190 5.26 12.58 9.32
C ILE A 190 4.52 13.84 9.78
N ALA A 191 5.22 14.81 10.37
CA ALA A 191 4.61 16.06 10.79
C ALA A 191 4.07 16.87 9.59
N ASN A 192 4.74 16.81 8.44
CA ASN A 192 4.26 17.47 7.22
C ASN A 192 3.04 16.77 6.61
N LEU A 193 3.01 15.44 6.60
CA LEU A 193 1.82 14.67 6.20
C LEU A 193 0.65 14.98 7.14
N ALA A 194 0.86 14.93 8.46
CA ALA A 194 -0.18 15.24 9.45
C ALA A 194 -0.78 16.65 9.30
N LYS A 195 0.03 17.67 8.98
CA LYS A 195 -0.47 19.02 8.68
C LYS A 195 -1.39 19.05 7.46
N LYS A 196 -1.01 18.34 6.39
CA LYS A 196 -1.81 18.26 5.15
C LYS A 196 -3.08 17.45 5.37
N THR A 197 -2.99 16.32 6.05
CA THR A 197 -4.15 15.49 6.42
C THR A 197 -5.13 16.27 7.29
N SER A 198 -4.64 17.01 8.30
CA SER A 198 -5.49 17.90 9.11
C SER A 198 -6.15 18.99 8.26
N TYR A 199 -5.39 19.63 7.36
CA TYR A 199 -5.94 20.64 6.46
C TYR A 199 -7.07 20.08 5.60
N LEU A 200 -6.90 18.91 4.98
CA LEU A 200 -7.91 18.28 4.15
C LEU A 200 -9.17 17.89 4.96
N ASN A 201 -8.98 17.33 6.15
CA ASN A 201 -10.07 16.99 7.07
C ASN A 201 -10.83 18.22 7.58
N ASP A 202 -10.14 19.34 7.81
CA ASP A 202 -10.78 20.60 8.21
C ASP A 202 -11.62 21.21 7.08
N LYS A 203 -11.19 21.04 5.82
CA LYS A 203 -11.89 21.56 4.64
C LYS A 203 -13.16 20.79 4.29
N LYS A 204 -13.26 19.51 4.66
CA LYS A 204 -14.45 18.66 4.44
C LYS A 204 -14.98 18.79 3.01
N PHE A 205 -14.11 18.49 2.05
CA PHE A 205 -14.44 18.62 0.64
C PHE A 205 -15.64 17.74 0.28
N LYS A 206 -16.59 18.31 -0.44
CA LYS A 206 -17.72 17.58 -1.03
C LYS A 206 -17.30 16.86 -2.31
N LYS A 207 -16.47 17.52 -3.12
CA LYS A 207 -16.00 16.98 -4.41
C LYS A 207 -14.56 17.34 -4.67
N LEU A 208 -13.91 16.52 -5.49
CA LEU A 208 -12.61 16.77 -6.09
C LEU A 208 -12.77 16.80 -7.62
N HIS A 209 -12.03 17.68 -8.28
CA HIS A 209 -11.96 17.77 -9.73
C HIS A 209 -10.52 17.60 -10.20
N TYR A 210 -10.27 16.52 -10.93
CA TYR A 210 -8.97 16.14 -11.46
C TYR A 210 -8.87 16.53 -12.93
N THR A 211 -7.82 17.26 -13.30
CA THR A 211 -7.55 17.62 -14.70
C THR A 211 -6.07 17.50 -15.07
N ASN A 212 -5.76 16.98 -16.26
CA ASN A 212 -4.40 16.97 -16.80
C ASN A 212 -4.39 16.90 -18.35
N SER A 213 -3.21 17.05 -18.95
CA SER A 213 -3.03 17.03 -20.41
C SER A 213 -3.16 15.64 -21.06
N LEU A 214 -3.22 14.55 -20.29
CA LEU A 214 -3.56 13.23 -20.84
C LEU A 214 -5.03 13.15 -21.28
N GLY A 215 -5.86 14.11 -20.87
CA GLY A 215 -7.30 14.13 -21.13
C GLY A 215 -8.12 13.73 -19.91
N THR A 216 -7.52 13.63 -18.72
CA THR A 216 -8.29 13.43 -17.49
C THR A 216 -9.13 14.66 -17.21
N ASP A 217 -10.43 14.45 -16.99
CA ASP A 217 -11.42 15.40 -16.50
C ASP A 217 -12.41 14.58 -15.69
N LEU A 218 -12.12 14.45 -14.39
CA LEU A 218 -12.82 13.53 -13.49
C LEU A 218 -13.31 14.27 -12.25
N TRP A 219 -14.61 14.15 -11.99
CA TRP A 219 -15.26 14.60 -10.78
C TRP A 219 -15.47 13.43 -9.83
N ILE A 220 -15.08 13.61 -8.58
CA ILE A 220 -15.18 12.60 -7.52
C ILE A 220 -15.86 13.24 -6.32
N GLU A 221 -17.06 12.79 -5.96
CA GLU A 221 -17.69 13.17 -4.68
C GLU A 221 -17.07 12.39 -3.51
N LEU A 222 -17.01 13.02 -2.35
CA LEU A 222 -16.57 12.42 -1.10
C LEU A 222 -17.76 12.36 -0.12
N PRO A 223 -17.92 11.30 0.68
CA PRO A 223 -18.97 11.24 1.68
C PRO A 223 -18.79 12.32 2.74
N LYS A 224 -19.89 12.81 3.31
CA LYS A 224 -19.88 13.95 4.24
C LYS A 224 -18.93 13.80 5.44
N ASP A 225 -18.80 12.58 5.97
CA ASP A 225 -17.98 12.26 7.13
C ASP A 225 -16.71 11.47 6.76
N HIS A 226 -16.23 11.64 5.52
CA HIS A 226 -14.95 11.08 5.09
C HIS A 226 -13.79 11.57 5.96
N ILE A 227 -12.77 10.73 6.08
CA ILE A 227 -11.55 10.99 6.81
C ILE A 227 -10.38 10.77 5.87
N TRP A 228 -9.60 11.83 5.66
CA TRP A 228 -8.27 11.72 5.10
C TRP A 228 -7.34 11.08 6.14
N ALA A 229 -6.65 10.03 5.72
CA ALA A 229 -5.61 9.33 6.47
C ALA A 229 -4.26 9.47 5.74
N GLY A 230 -3.16 9.20 6.43
CA GLY A 230 -1.82 9.25 5.83
C GLY A 230 -0.72 9.52 6.85
N GLY A 231 0.47 8.99 6.57
CA GLY A 231 1.62 9.11 7.45
C GLY A 231 1.60 8.13 8.62
N ALA A 232 1.33 8.63 9.84
CA ALA A 232 1.41 7.83 11.05
C ALA A 232 0.04 7.46 11.61
N ASP A 233 -0.09 6.21 12.02
CA ASP A 233 -1.25 5.67 12.70
C ASP A 233 -0.98 5.52 14.20
N ASN A 234 -2.06 5.42 14.98
CA ASN A 234 -1.98 5.07 16.39
C ASN A 234 -2.41 3.61 16.58
N VAL A 235 -1.73 2.91 17.48
CA VAL A 235 -2.24 1.64 18.01
C VAL A 235 -3.54 1.91 18.75
N GLN A 236 -4.60 1.18 18.39
CA GLN A 236 -5.96 1.41 18.86
C GLN A 236 -6.02 1.52 20.39
N GLY A 237 -6.66 2.57 20.88
CA GLY A 237 -6.80 2.83 22.32
C GLY A 237 -5.53 3.33 23.02
N THR A 238 -4.48 3.70 22.28
CA THR A 238 -3.23 4.22 22.85
C THR A 238 -2.70 5.43 22.05
N ASP A 239 -1.71 6.14 22.61
CA ASP A 239 -0.96 7.19 21.92
C ASP A 239 0.31 6.67 21.19
N VAL A 240 0.48 5.35 21.10
CA VAL A 240 1.65 4.75 20.46
C VAL A 240 1.50 4.85 18.95
N LYS A 241 2.30 5.73 18.36
CA LYS A 241 2.36 5.92 16.90
C LYS A 241 3.19 4.86 16.21
N PHE A 242 2.83 4.49 14.99
CA PHE A 242 3.64 3.65 14.11
C PHE A 242 3.45 4.07 12.65
N ILE A 243 4.32 3.58 11.77
CA ILE A 243 4.26 3.80 10.33
C ILE A 243 4.00 2.47 9.62
N ALA A 244 2.78 2.32 9.12
CA ALA A 244 2.33 1.16 8.36
C ALA A 244 3.22 0.85 7.16
N ASN A 245 3.62 1.88 6.40
CA ASN A 245 4.37 1.73 5.15
C ASN A 245 5.67 2.55 5.18
N MET A 246 6.82 1.90 4.98
CA MET A 246 8.09 2.59 4.74
C MET A 246 8.70 2.16 3.40
N PRO A 247 8.67 3.03 2.36
CA PRO A 247 8.28 4.44 2.39
C PRO A 247 6.76 4.68 2.45
N THR A 248 6.37 5.93 2.73
CA THR A 248 5.01 6.45 2.49
C THR A 248 5.10 7.93 2.08
N GLU A 249 4.33 8.34 1.08
CA GLU A 249 4.23 9.72 0.57
C GLU A 249 2.77 10.18 0.41
N GLU A 250 1.82 9.29 0.65
CA GLU A 250 0.41 9.49 0.34
C GLU A 250 -0.43 10.07 1.48
N ILE A 251 -1.50 10.73 1.08
CA ILE A 251 -2.65 11.07 1.94
C ILE A 251 -3.89 10.64 1.18
N PHE A 252 -4.70 9.78 1.77
CA PHE A 252 -5.78 9.08 1.08
C PHE A 252 -7.10 9.15 1.84
N THR A 253 -8.21 8.94 1.12
CA THR A 253 -9.57 8.85 1.63
C THR A 253 -10.39 7.95 0.70
N LEU A 254 -11.66 7.70 1.02
CA LEU A 254 -12.61 7.06 0.12
C LEU A 254 -13.47 8.07 -0.67
N PRO A 255 -13.84 7.76 -1.92
CA PRO A 255 -14.87 8.45 -2.67
C PRO A 255 -16.28 7.93 -2.34
N ASP A 256 -17.32 8.71 -2.67
CA ASP A 256 -18.68 8.20 -2.69
C ASP A 256 -18.82 7.30 -3.91
N LYS A 257 -19.19 6.03 -3.68
CA LYS A 257 -19.31 5.02 -4.72
C LYS A 257 -20.29 5.38 -5.84
N ASN A 258 -21.20 6.32 -5.62
CA ASN A 258 -22.18 6.79 -6.60
C ASN A 258 -21.81 8.14 -7.23
N GLY A 259 -20.74 8.78 -6.76
CA GLY A 259 -20.41 10.17 -7.06
C GLY A 259 -19.23 10.38 -8.00
N VAL A 260 -18.92 9.43 -8.88
CA VAL A 260 -17.78 9.54 -9.81
C VAL A 260 -18.26 9.74 -11.24
N ASN A 261 -17.81 10.80 -11.90
CA ASN A 261 -18.24 11.18 -13.25
C ASN A 261 -17.09 11.80 -14.06
N GLY A 262 -16.96 11.41 -15.32
CA GLY A 262 -15.95 11.95 -16.24
C GLY A 262 -15.01 10.88 -16.78
N ILE A 263 -13.81 11.26 -17.18
CA ILE A 263 -12.81 10.36 -17.76
C ILE A 263 -11.47 10.50 -17.03
N VAL A 264 -10.80 9.38 -16.81
CA VAL A 264 -9.47 9.34 -16.21
C VAL A 264 -8.52 8.50 -17.05
N TYR A 265 -7.29 8.98 -17.18
CA TYR A 265 -6.21 8.30 -17.89
C TYR A 265 -5.15 7.86 -16.89
N SER A 266 -4.66 6.63 -17.05
CA SER A 266 -3.55 6.13 -16.23
C SER A 266 -2.25 6.84 -16.60
N ALA A 267 -1.50 7.26 -15.57
CA ALA A 267 -0.18 7.86 -15.69
C ALA A 267 0.95 6.82 -15.73
N LEU A 268 0.73 5.63 -15.16
CA LEU A 268 1.69 4.53 -15.13
C LEU A 268 1.03 3.19 -15.54
N PRO A 269 1.81 2.17 -15.93
CA PRO A 269 1.30 0.82 -16.13
C PRO A 269 0.70 0.22 -14.85
N LEU A 270 -0.35 -0.58 -15.01
CA LEU A 270 -0.90 -1.43 -13.94
C LEU A 270 -0.38 -2.86 -14.12
N ASN A 271 0.24 -3.43 -13.09
CA ASN A 271 0.61 -4.84 -13.05
C ASN A 271 -0.42 -5.62 -12.23
N TYR A 272 -1.25 -6.42 -12.89
CA TYR A 272 -2.26 -7.24 -12.23
C TYR A 272 -2.02 -8.73 -12.50
N GLY A 273 -1.61 -9.46 -11.47
CA GLY A 273 -1.33 -10.90 -11.56
C GLY A 273 -0.26 -11.25 -12.61
N GLY A 274 0.72 -10.37 -12.82
CA GLY A 274 1.79 -10.54 -13.82
C GLY A 274 1.43 -10.07 -15.24
N ASN A 275 0.17 -9.66 -15.48
CA ASN A 275 -0.25 -9.07 -16.73
C ASN A 275 -0.15 -7.54 -16.65
N LEU A 276 0.54 -6.94 -17.61
CA LEU A 276 0.72 -5.49 -17.68
C LEU A 276 -0.40 -4.86 -18.50
N VAL A 277 -1.09 -3.87 -17.91
CA VAL A 277 -2.05 -3.00 -18.59
C VAL A 277 -1.38 -1.64 -18.79
N THR A 278 -1.32 -1.14 -20.03
CA THR A 278 -0.62 0.11 -20.37
C THR A 278 -1.52 1.06 -21.15
N ASN A 279 -1.26 2.36 -20.97
CA ASN A 279 -1.91 3.46 -21.70
C ASN A 279 -3.43 3.27 -21.76
N PHE A 280 -4.04 3.19 -20.58
CA PHE A 280 -5.45 2.89 -20.42
C PHE A 280 -6.22 4.08 -19.84
N SER A 281 -7.53 4.10 -20.11
CA SER A 281 -8.47 5.09 -19.59
C SER A 281 -9.77 4.44 -19.17
N MET A 282 -10.51 5.11 -18.29
CA MET A 282 -11.83 4.70 -17.85
C MET A 282 -12.79 5.89 -17.85
N THR A 283 -14.00 5.68 -18.36
CA THR A 283 -15.09 6.65 -18.31
C THR A 283 -16.06 6.26 -17.20
N PHE A 284 -16.30 7.17 -16.28
CA PHE A 284 -17.21 7.03 -15.16
C PHE A 284 -18.51 7.80 -15.38
N LYS A 285 -19.62 7.18 -15.00
CA LYS A 285 -20.94 7.80 -14.94
C LYS A 285 -21.70 7.26 -13.72
N ASP A 286 -22.25 8.16 -12.91
CA ASP A 286 -23.04 7.84 -11.73
C ASP A 286 -22.29 6.86 -10.78
N GLY A 287 -20.98 7.06 -10.65
CA GLY A 287 -20.09 6.26 -9.81
C GLY A 287 -19.55 4.98 -10.46
N LYS A 288 -20.00 4.61 -11.66
CA LYS A 288 -19.63 3.37 -12.33
C LYS A 288 -18.71 3.60 -13.53
N ALA A 289 -17.67 2.81 -13.65
CA ALA A 289 -16.88 2.65 -14.88
C ALA A 289 -17.77 2.02 -15.96
N VAL A 290 -18.21 2.84 -16.91
CA VAL A 290 -19.12 2.45 -18.00
C VAL A 290 -18.38 2.11 -19.29
N ASP A 291 -17.13 2.58 -19.43
CA ASP A 291 -16.27 2.27 -20.58
C ASP A 291 -14.80 2.27 -20.18
N CYS A 292 -13.98 1.51 -20.89
CA CYS A 292 -12.53 1.47 -20.69
C CYS A 292 -11.77 1.20 -21.99
N THR A 293 -10.58 1.77 -22.11
CA THR A 293 -9.65 1.51 -23.22
C THR A 293 -8.28 1.17 -22.67
N ALA A 294 -7.47 0.39 -23.40
CA ALA A 294 -6.07 0.14 -23.07
C ALA A 294 -5.31 -0.19 -24.36
N GLU A 295 -4.05 0.26 -24.47
CA GLU A 295 -3.18 -0.13 -25.58
C GLU A 295 -2.77 -1.60 -25.47
N THR A 296 -2.41 -2.04 -24.27
CA THR A 296 -2.10 -3.44 -23.95
C THR A 296 -2.85 -3.85 -22.68
N GLY A 297 -3.29 -5.11 -22.60
CA GLY A 297 -3.91 -5.65 -21.39
C GLY A 297 -5.39 -5.32 -21.21
N ILE A 298 -6.11 -4.91 -22.26
CA ILE A 298 -7.55 -4.56 -22.17
C ILE A 298 -8.41 -5.69 -21.59
N GLU A 299 -8.14 -6.95 -21.92
CA GLU A 299 -8.90 -8.08 -21.38
C GLU A 299 -8.66 -8.28 -19.88
N THR A 300 -7.44 -8.00 -19.40
CA THR A 300 -7.13 -7.98 -17.96
C THR A 300 -7.91 -6.87 -17.27
N LEU A 301 -7.95 -5.66 -17.86
CA LEU A 301 -8.71 -4.53 -17.29
C LEU A 301 -10.21 -4.83 -17.22
N LYS A 302 -10.79 -5.41 -18.29
CA LYS A 302 -12.18 -5.86 -18.27
C LYS A 302 -12.43 -6.91 -17.21
N HIS A 303 -11.52 -7.88 -17.06
CA HIS A 303 -11.65 -8.91 -16.03
C HIS A 303 -11.66 -8.33 -14.61
N ILE A 304 -10.83 -7.32 -14.33
CA ILE A 304 -10.87 -6.58 -13.05
C ILE A 304 -12.25 -5.95 -12.86
N LEU A 305 -12.74 -5.21 -13.86
CA LEU A 305 -14.04 -4.52 -13.81
C LEU A 305 -15.24 -5.47 -13.73
N ASP A 306 -15.12 -6.70 -14.22
CA ASP A 306 -16.18 -7.72 -14.23
C ASP A 306 -16.12 -8.68 -13.03
N THR A 307 -15.24 -8.42 -12.06
CA THR A 307 -15.08 -9.28 -10.87
C THR A 307 -16.36 -9.31 -10.02
N ASP A 308 -16.92 -8.14 -9.69
CA ASP A 308 -18.23 -7.99 -9.03
C ASP A 308 -18.83 -6.59 -9.28
N GLU A 309 -19.98 -6.28 -8.67
CA GLU A 309 -20.66 -4.98 -8.85
C GLU A 309 -19.83 -3.80 -8.34
N GLY A 310 -19.06 -4.01 -7.26
CA GLY A 310 -18.21 -3.00 -6.63
C GLY A 310 -16.93 -2.75 -7.40
N SER A 311 -16.43 -3.72 -8.17
CA SER A 311 -15.20 -3.58 -8.96
C SER A 311 -15.27 -2.53 -10.08
N ARG A 312 -16.48 -2.08 -10.43
CA ARG A 312 -16.70 -0.95 -11.37
C ARG A 312 -16.75 0.41 -10.69
N ARG A 313 -16.57 0.48 -9.38
CA ARG A 313 -16.66 1.71 -8.60
C ARG A 313 -15.33 1.95 -7.89
N LEU A 314 -15.08 3.19 -7.51
CA LEU A 314 -13.87 3.53 -6.78
C LEU A 314 -14.04 3.26 -5.29
N GLY A 315 -12.97 2.76 -4.66
CA GLY A 315 -12.86 2.57 -3.21
C GLY A 315 -11.90 3.55 -2.54
N GLU A 316 -11.02 4.18 -3.30
CA GLU A 316 -9.98 5.07 -2.77
C GLU A 316 -9.63 6.21 -3.72
N VAL A 317 -9.22 7.31 -3.10
CA VAL A 317 -8.52 8.44 -3.70
C VAL A 317 -7.28 8.74 -2.86
N ALA A 318 -6.10 8.69 -3.47
CA ALA A 318 -4.84 8.99 -2.82
C ALA A 318 -4.07 10.14 -3.50
N LEU A 319 -3.51 11.02 -2.69
CA LEU A 319 -2.77 12.20 -3.09
C LEU A 319 -1.28 12.03 -2.78
N VAL A 320 -0.46 11.99 -3.83
CA VAL A 320 1.00 11.92 -3.74
C VAL A 320 1.60 13.04 -4.60
N PRO A 321 2.41 13.94 -4.04
CA PRO A 321 3.04 15.00 -4.84
C PRO A 321 3.97 14.40 -5.90
N TYR A 322 3.91 14.96 -7.11
CA TYR A 322 4.77 14.57 -8.22
C TYR A 322 6.25 14.85 -7.91
N ASP A 323 6.56 15.90 -7.15
CA ASP A 323 7.90 16.14 -6.59
C ASP A 323 8.06 15.40 -5.25
N SER A 324 8.22 14.08 -5.35
CA SER A 324 8.48 13.17 -4.22
C SER A 324 9.69 12.28 -4.50
N PRO A 325 10.39 11.75 -3.47
CA PRO A 325 11.59 10.94 -3.67
C PRO A 325 11.38 9.75 -4.62
N ILE A 326 10.22 9.10 -4.54
CA ILE A 326 9.90 7.92 -5.35
C ILE A 326 9.57 8.34 -6.77
N SER A 327 8.67 9.31 -6.97
CA SER A 327 8.35 9.85 -8.30
C SER A 327 9.59 10.34 -9.03
N ASN A 328 10.49 11.04 -8.33
CA ASN A 328 11.70 11.61 -8.90
C ASN A 328 12.74 10.56 -9.29
N SER A 329 12.66 9.35 -8.74
CA SER A 329 13.53 8.24 -9.14
C SER A 329 13.28 7.78 -10.58
N LYS A 330 12.05 7.96 -11.08
CA LYS A 330 11.60 7.48 -12.41
C LYS A 330 11.81 5.97 -12.61
N ILE A 331 11.85 5.22 -11.52
CA ILE A 331 11.96 3.76 -11.49
C ILE A 331 10.55 3.18 -11.39
N ILE A 332 10.26 2.13 -12.19
CA ILE A 332 9.10 1.26 -11.98
C ILE A 332 9.58 0.11 -11.11
N PHE A 333 9.06 0.03 -9.88
CA PHE A 333 9.58 -0.90 -8.89
C PHE A 333 8.98 -2.30 -9.06
N PHE A 334 7.82 -2.46 -9.69
CA PHE A 334 7.09 -3.74 -9.70
C PHE A 334 6.83 -4.24 -8.26
N ASN A 335 6.61 -3.30 -7.34
CA ASN A 335 6.39 -3.54 -5.92
C ASN A 335 5.39 -2.50 -5.43
N THR A 336 4.23 -2.96 -4.96
CA THR A 336 3.08 -2.13 -4.59
C THR A 336 3.47 -1.00 -3.62
N LEU A 337 4.22 -1.31 -2.56
CA LEU A 337 4.67 -0.33 -1.55
C LEU A 337 5.37 0.89 -2.16
N PHE A 338 6.15 0.71 -3.23
CA PHE A 338 6.82 1.83 -3.90
C PHE A 338 5.94 2.48 -4.96
N ASP A 339 5.34 1.67 -5.83
CA ASP A 339 4.63 2.19 -7.01
C ASP A 339 3.38 3.00 -6.61
N GLU A 340 2.68 2.63 -5.52
CA GLU A 340 1.54 3.40 -4.97
C GLU A 340 1.97 4.77 -4.41
N ASN A 341 3.15 4.83 -3.80
CA ASN A 341 3.73 6.03 -3.20
C ASN A 341 4.51 6.90 -4.21
N ALA A 342 4.46 6.55 -5.50
CA ALA A 342 5.13 7.29 -6.58
C ALA A 342 4.21 8.31 -7.28
N SER A 343 2.89 8.19 -7.13
CA SER A 343 1.93 8.94 -7.95
C SER A 343 0.57 8.97 -7.26
N CYS A 344 -0.19 10.06 -7.41
CA CYS A 344 -1.61 10.03 -7.04
C CYS A 344 -2.26 8.82 -7.69
N HIS A 345 -3.10 8.10 -6.96
CA HIS A 345 -3.75 6.90 -7.47
C HIS A 345 -5.22 6.87 -7.04
N LEU A 346 -5.97 6.01 -7.72
CA LEU A 346 -7.34 5.66 -7.42
C LEU A 346 -7.41 4.15 -7.31
N ALA A 347 -8.25 3.62 -6.42
CA ALA A 347 -8.48 2.18 -6.34
C ALA A 347 -9.86 1.81 -6.90
N LEU A 348 -9.92 0.80 -7.77
CA LEU A 348 -11.17 0.10 -8.08
C LEU A 348 -11.51 -0.87 -6.95
N GLY A 349 -12.79 -0.95 -6.57
CA GLY A 349 -13.28 -1.93 -5.62
C GLY A 349 -13.35 -1.42 -4.17
N LYS A 350 -12.99 -2.27 -3.21
CA LYS A 350 -13.28 -2.13 -1.79
C LYS A 350 -12.65 -0.87 -1.20
N ALA A 351 -13.43 -0.12 -0.42
CA ALA A 351 -12.93 1.04 0.34
C ALA A 351 -12.49 0.65 1.76
N TYR A 352 -11.62 1.46 2.36
CA TYR A 352 -11.21 1.31 3.76
C TYR A 352 -12.26 1.92 4.70
N PRO A 353 -12.88 1.14 5.61
CA PRO A 353 -13.86 1.68 6.57
C PRO A 353 -13.29 2.75 7.51
N SER A 354 -11.98 2.75 7.76
CA SER A 354 -11.29 3.78 8.56
C SER A 354 -11.31 5.18 7.93
N CYS A 355 -11.55 5.28 6.62
CA CYS A 355 -11.68 6.55 5.91
C CYS A 355 -13.10 7.15 5.99
N ILE A 356 -13.97 6.62 6.86
CA ILE A 356 -15.22 7.26 7.24
C ILE A 356 -15.39 7.23 8.75
N LYS A 357 -15.94 8.30 9.32
CA LYS A 357 -16.10 8.42 10.77
C LYS A 357 -16.89 7.25 11.38
N ASN A 358 -16.27 6.54 12.33
CA ASN A 358 -16.78 5.34 12.98
C ASN A 358 -17.02 4.14 12.04
N GLY A 359 -16.46 4.15 10.82
CA GLY A 359 -16.71 3.12 9.83
C GLY A 359 -16.24 1.72 10.25
N GLU A 360 -15.21 1.62 11.08
CA GLU A 360 -14.72 0.35 11.62
C GLU A 360 -15.74 -0.38 12.52
N ASN A 361 -16.77 0.34 13.00
CA ASN A 361 -17.85 -0.23 13.81
C ASN A 361 -19.16 -0.41 13.04
N MET A 362 -19.18 -0.12 11.73
CA MET A 362 -20.36 -0.21 10.88
C MET A 362 -20.45 -1.58 10.21
N SER A 363 -21.66 -2.09 10.03
CA SER A 363 -21.96 -3.20 9.13
C SER A 363 -21.80 -2.80 7.67
N ASP A 364 -21.68 -3.78 6.77
CA ASP A 364 -21.59 -3.53 5.32
C ASP A 364 -22.78 -2.72 4.78
N GLU A 365 -23.99 -2.92 5.33
CA GLU A 365 -25.19 -2.16 4.98
C GLU A 365 -25.07 -0.68 5.42
N GLU A 366 -24.59 -0.44 6.64
CA GLU A 366 -24.37 0.91 7.16
C GLU A 366 -23.28 1.64 6.37
N LEU A 367 -22.16 0.98 6.06
CA LEU A 367 -21.10 1.50 5.19
C LEU A 367 -21.66 1.86 3.82
N SER A 368 -22.42 0.94 3.22
CA SER A 368 -23.06 1.15 1.92
C SER A 368 -23.98 2.39 1.90
N ASN A 369 -24.74 2.61 2.97
CA ASN A 369 -25.61 3.79 3.12
C ASN A 369 -24.83 5.11 3.28
N HIS A 370 -23.58 5.05 3.72
CA HIS A 370 -22.66 6.19 3.74
C HIS A 370 -21.89 6.38 2.43
N GLY A 371 -22.23 5.65 1.36
CA GLY A 371 -21.57 5.76 0.07
C GLY A 371 -20.25 4.98 -0.02
N VAL A 372 -19.93 4.15 0.97
CA VAL A 372 -18.72 3.32 0.96
C VAL A 372 -18.91 2.15 -0.02
N ASN A 373 -17.89 1.93 -0.85
CA ASN A 373 -17.89 0.82 -1.81
C ASN A 373 -17.41 -0.48 -1.15
N ASP A 374 -18.04 -1.59 -1.50
CA ASP A 374 -17.60 -2.93 -1.09
C ASP A 374 -17.39 -3.81 -2.33
N SER A 375 -16.34 -4.63 -2.31
CA SER A 375 -15.93 -5.48 -3.43
C SER A 375 -14.99 -6.59 -2.94
N LEU A 376 -14.82 -7.61 -3.76
CA LEU A 376 -13.84 -8.68 -3.57
C LEU A 376 -12.42 -8.24 -3.90
N ASN A 377 -12.25 -7.16 -4.69
CA ASN A 377 -10.95 -6.63 -5.07
C ASN A 377 -10.72 -5.21 -4.55
N HIS A 378 -9.46 -4.83 -4.51
CA HIS A 378 -8.97 -3.48 -4.31
C HIS A 378 -7.76 -3.35 -5.23
N VAL A 379 -7.87 -2.52 -6.28
CA VAL A 379 -6.87 -2.45 -7.34
C VAL A 379 -6.50 -1.00 -7.63
N ASP A 380 -5.31 -0.62 -7.19
CA ASP A 380 -4.73 0.70 -7.40
C ASP A 380 -4.26 0.92 -8.82
N PHE A 381 -4.58 2.08 -9.37
CA PHE A 381 -3.99 2.57 -10.60
C PHE A 381 -3.63 4.05 -10.50
N MET A 382 -2.46 4.37 -11.02
CA MET A 382 -1.82 5.67 -10.83
C MET A 382 -2.29 6.67 -11.89
N VAL A 383 -2.67 7.87 -11.44
CA VAL A 383 -3.23 8.97 -12.25
C VAL A 383 -2.43 10.27 -12.11
N GLY A 384 -1.46 10.31 -11.20
CA GLY A 384 -0.61 11.48 -10.93
C GLY A 384 0.36 11.78 -12.07
N THR A 385 0.23 12.98 -12.64
CA THR A 385 1.14 13.53 -13.66
C THR A 385 1.75 14.85 -13.18
N LYS A 386 2.85 15.27 -13.83
CA LYS A 386 3.56 16.54 -13.52
C LYS A 386 2.69 17.79 -13.68
N ASP A 387 1.62 17.69 -14.45
CA ASP A 387 0.69 18.76 -14.80
C ASP A 387 -0.70 18.54 -14.19
N LEU A 388 -0.85 17.54 -13.30
CA LEU A 388 -2.11 17.23 -12.65
C LEU A 388 -2.55 18.41 -11.79
N ASN A 389 -3.78 18.88 -12.00
CA ASN A 389 -4.45 19.83 -11.13
C ASN A 389 -5.60 19.12 -10.42
N ILE A 390 -5.70 19.37 -9.11
CA ILE A 390 -6.80 18.88 -8.29
C ILE A 390 -7.40 20.08 -7.56
N THR A 391 -8.67 20.34 -7.81
CA THR A 391 -9.45 21.36 -7.12
C THR A 391 -10.44 20.67 -6.19
N GLY A 392 -10.45 21.05 -4.92
CA GLY A 392 -11.46 20.61 -3.96
C GLY A 392 -12.59 21.62 -3.87
N ILE A 393 -13.82 21.12 -3.81
CA ILE A 393 -15.04 21.92 -3.68
C ILE A 393 -15.65 21.59 -2.32
N THR A 394 -15.77 22.57 -1.44
CA THR A 394 -16.35 22.34 -0.10
C THR A 394 -17.89 22.30 -0.16
N GLU A 395 -18.55 21.93 0.94
CA GLU A 395 -20.02 21.89 1.01
C GLU A 395 -20.71 23.24 0.74
N ASN A 396 -20.02 24.36 0.97
CA ASN A 396 -20.57 25.70 0.68
C ASN A 396 -20.31 26.16 -0.76
N GLY A 397 -19.63 25.36 -1.59
CA GLY A 397 -19.29 25.67 -2.97
C GLY A 397 -17.97 26.43 -3.16
N GLU A 398 -17.18 26.65 -2.11
CA GLU A 398 -15.83 27.21 -2.23
C GLU A 398 -14.91 26.25 -2.99
N GLU A 399 -14.29 26.74 -4.06
CA GLU A 399 -13.26 26.03 -4.83
C GLU A 399 -11.87 26.35 -4.28
N ILE A 400 -11.11 25.32 -3.95
CA ILE A 400 -9.77 25.42 -3.36
C ILE A 400 -8.81 24.57 -4.18
N GLN A 401 -7.73 25.17 -4.66
CA GLN A 401 -6.67 24.41 -5.33
C GLN A 401 -5.96 23.52 -4.30
N ILE A 402 -6.05 22.20 -4.47
CA ILE A 402 -5.34 21.22 -3.64
C ILE A 402 -3.99 20.93 -4.29
N PHE A 403 -3.99 20.53 -5.57
CA PHE A 403 -2.79 20.34 -6.37
C PHE A 403 -2.75 21.31 -7.54
N LYS A 404 -1.59 21.91 -7.77
CA LYS A 404 -1.25 22.65 -8.98
C LYS A 404 0.03 22.08 -9.56
N GLU A 405 0.04 21.75 -10.85
CA GLU A 405 1.22 21.18 -11.53
C GLU A 405 1.80 19.98 -10.75
N GLY A 406 0.91 19.05 -10.41
CA GLY A 406 1.25 17.79 -9.74
C GLY A 406 1.65 17.92 -8.27
N ASN A 407 1.60 19.11 -7.65
CA ASN A 407 2.10 19.33 -6.30
C ASN A 407 1.12 20.12 -5.43
N TRP A 408 1.26 19.99 -4.11
CA TRP A 408 0.48 20.74 -3.13
C TRP A 408 0.52 22.25 -3.41
N ALA A 409 -0.64 22.89 -3.45
CA ALA A 409 -0.76 24.33 -3.65
C ALA A 409 -0.60 25.14 -2.35
N PHE A 410 -0.38 24.48 -1.20
CA PHE A 410 -0.32 25.06 0.15
C PHE A 410 0.77 24.44 1.04
#